data_AF-A0A8H3FK29-F1
#
_entry.id   AF-A0A8H3FK29-F1
#
_cell.length_a   1.000
_cell.length_b   1.000
_cell.length_c   1.000
_cell.angle_alpha   90.00
_cell.angle_beta   90.00
_cell.angle_gamma   90.00
#
_symmetry.space_group_name_H-M   'P 1'
#
loop_
_entity.id
_entity.type
_entity.pdbx_description
1 polymer ?
#
loop_
_entity_poly.entity_id
_entity_poly.type
_entity_poly.pdbx_seq_one_letter_code
_entity_poly.pdbx_strand_id
1 'polypeptide(L)'
;MGQRHVEGPSIGVNVRTFRDFDEEKLEVMPYNGSDLEPHYIPPTGPEVSDLNQSTKRYRGSCHCGNVTYDLHSEPLEEIGVLSCNCSICSRNADLWVYPSEKDVELRGEEHLTVYRFGRKGSGHAFCRTCGVPVVNKFDHSVDTAPKSMIGKLPVNVRTINGIDLKAVKVNKADGKNLIKTPYEV
;
A
#
# COMPACT_ATOMS: atom_id res chain seq x y z
N MET A 1 0.34 -30.73 11.14
CA MET A 1 1.44 -30.02 11.82
C MET A 1 0.80 -28.93 12.66
N GLY A 2 0.94 -29.02 13.98
CA GLY A 2 -0.11 -28.66 14.94
C GLY A 2 -0.44 -27.18 15.03
N GLN A 3 -1.68 -26.82 14.70
CA GLN A 3 -2.34 -25.70 15.35
C GLN A 3 -2.27 -25.95 16.85
N ARG A 4 -1.42 -25.19 17.57
CA ARG A 4 -1.56 -25.13 19.01
C ARG A 4 -2.91 -24.47 19.25
N HIS A 5 -3.92 -25.28 19.53
CA HIS A 5 -5.16 -24.81 20.12
C HIS A 5 -4.76 -24.19 21.46
N VAL A 6 -4.54 -22.89 21.47
CA VAL A 6 -4.47 -22.14 22.72
C VAL A 6 -5.93 -21.92 23.09
N GLU A 7 -6.42 -22.69 24.07
CA GLU A 7 -7.75 -22.45 24.61
C GLU A 7 -7.80 -21.06 25.25
N GLY A 8 -8.74 -20.22 24.80
CA GLY A 8 -8.92 -18.85 25.27
C GLY A 8 -8.54 -17.78 24.24
N PRO A 9 -8.73 -16.48 24.57
CA PRO A 9 -8.40 -15.39 23.67
C PRO A 9 -6.89 -15.32 23.43
N SER A 10 -6.48 -15.57 22.18
CA SER A 10 -5.09 -15.39 21.75
C SER A 10 -4.87 -13.97 21.21
N ILE A 11 -3.74 -13.36 21.55
CA ILE A 11 -3.33 -12.06 20.99
C ILE A 11 -2.25 -12.31 19.94
N GLY A 12 -2.51 -11.85 18.71
CA GLY A 12 -1.49 -11.74 17.67
C GLY A 12 -0.80 -10.38 17.76
N VAL A 13 0.53 -10.35 17.60
CA VAL A 13 1.29 -9.10 17.51
C VAL A 13 1.93 -9.01 16.13
N ASN A 14 1.76 -7.88 15.46
CA ASN A 14 2.39 -7.64 14.17
C ASN A 14 3.90 -7.42 14.36
N VAL A 15 4.73 -8.36 13.90
CA VAL A 15 6.20 -8.29 14.04
C VAL A 15 6.80 -7.03 13.41
N ARG A 16 6.15 -6.44 12.40
CA ARG A 16 6.58 -5.18 11.76
C ARG A 16 6.48 -3.96 12.69
N THR A 17 5.81 -4.09 13.84
CA THR A 17 5.78 -3.02 14.87
C THR A 17 6.95 -3.09 15.85
N PHE A 18 7.77 -4.14 15.80
CA PHE A 18 8.94 -4.28 16.67
C PHE A 18 10.03 -3.26 16.31
N ARG A 19 10.86 -2.90 17.30
CA ARG A 19 12.03 -2.03 17.10
C ARG A 19 13.26 -2.89 16.88
N ASP A 20 14.21 -2.37 16.09
CA ASP A 20 15.54 -2.96 15.86
C ASP A 20 15.49 -4.41 15.37
N PHE A 21 14.47 -4.70 14.56
CA PHE A 21 14.18 -6.02 14.05
C PHE A 21 14.41 -6.04 12.53
N ASP A 22 15.16 -7.05 12.08
CA ASP A 22 15.47 -7.27 10.67
C ASP A 22 14.50 -8.30 10.09
N GLU A 23 13.49 -7.79 9.38
CA GLU A 23 12.45 -8.64 8.80
C GLU A 23 12.98 -9.64 7.78
N GLU A 24 14.02 -9.27 7.04
CA GLU A 24 14.55 -10.13 5.96
C GLU A 24 15.21 -11.40 6.52
N LYS A 25 15.50 -11.43 7.82
CA LYS A 25 16.07 -12.59 8.52
C LYS A 25 15.04 -13.52 9.13
N LEU A 26 13.74 -13.21 9.07
CA LEU A 26 12.73 -14.13 9.57
C LEU A 26 12.47 -15.27 8.61
N GLU A 27 12.33 -16.45 9.21
CA GLU A 27 11.61 -17.54 8.56
C GLU A 27 10.12 -17.20 8.59
N VAL A 28 9.59 -16.83 7.42
CA VAL A 28 8.16 -16.59 7.24
C VAL A 28 7.49 -17.93 6.95
N MET A 29 6.67 -18.41 7.90
CA MET A 29 5.80 -19.54 7.65
C MET A 29 4.64 -19.08 6.74
N PRO A 30 4.54 -19.59 5.50
CA PRO A 30 3.48 -19.15 4.61
C PRO A 30 2.12 -19.61 5.15
N TYR A 31 1.18 -18.69 5.17
CA TYR A 31 -0.21 -18.97 5.50
C TYR A 31 -1.09 -18.43 4.38
N ASN A 32 -1.82 -19.30 3.70
CA ASN A 32 -2.72 -18.90 2.63
C ASN A 32 -4.11 -18.59 3.19
N GLY A 33 -4.30 -17.36 3.65
CA GLY A 33 -5.58 -16.93 4.21
C GLY A 33 -6.72 -16.89 3.19
N SER A 34 -6.44 -16.80 1.89
CA SER A 34 -7.48 -16.77 0.86
C SER A 34 -8.11 -18.12 0.59
N ASP A 35 -7.49 -19.22 1.03
CA ASP A 35 -8.06 -20.58 0.89
C ASP A 35 -9.17 -20.86 1.93
N LEU A 36 -9.37 -19.95 2.90
CA LEU A 36 -10.40 -20.08 3.91
C LEU A 36 -11.73 -19.53 3.41
N GLU A 37 -12.80 -20.21 3.80
CA GLU A 37 -14.17 -19.77 3.54
C GLU A 37 -14.76 -18.96 4.72
N PRO A 38 -15.60 -17.94 4.47
CA PRO A 38 -16.00 -17.45 3.15
C PRO A 38 -14.91 -16.62 2.48
N HIS A 39 -14.74 -16.77 1.17
CA HIS A 39 -13.81 -15.96 0.39
C HIS A 39 -14.17 -14.46 0.42
N TYR A 40 -13.15 -13.60 0.49
CA TYR A 40 -13.32 -12.17 0.29
C TYR A 40 -13.66 -11.88 -1.16
N ILE A 41 -14.77 -11.18 -1.38
CA ILE A 41 -15.18 -10.70 -2.70
C ILE A 41 -14.94 -9.18 -2.71
N PRO A 42 -14.05 -8.68 -3.59
CA PRO A 42 -13.85 -7.25 -3.71
C PRO A 42 -15.18 -6.52 -3.99
N PRO A 43 -15.46 -5.41 -3.28
CA PRO A 43 -16.69 -4.65 -3.45
C PRO A 43 -16.75 -3.87 -4.77
N THR A 44 -15.67 -3.88 -5.55
CA THR A 44 -15.55 -3.25 -6.86
C THR A 44 -15.49 -4.32 -7.95
N GLY A 45 -16.05 -4.02 -9.14
CA GLY A 45 -16.12 -4.94 -10.30
C GLY A 45 -14.76 -5.39 -10.86
N PRO A 46 -14.68 -5.94 -12.09
CA PRO A 46 -13.56 -6.77 -12.54
C PRO A 46 -12.17 -6.14 -12.36
N GLU A 47 -11.21 -7.01 -11.99
CA GLU A 47 -9.96 -6.71 -11.29
C GLU A 47 -8.91 -5.96 -12.11
N VAL A 48 -8.70 -6.38 -13.35
CA VAL A 48 -7.77 -5.78 -14.31
C VAL A 48 -8.39 -5.90 -15.71
N SER A 49 -8.25 -4.87 -16.53
CA SER A 49 -8.66 -4.93 -17.94
C SER A 49 -7.64 -4.27 -18.84
N ASP A 50 -7.22 -4.95 -19.90
CA ASP A 50 -6.40 -4.36 -20.94
C ASP A 50 -7.17 -3.26 -21.65
N LEU A 51 -6.59 -2.06 -21.73
CA LEU A 51 -7.20 -0.93 -22.44
C LEU A 51 -6.66 -0.81 -23.86
N ASN A 52 -5.35 -1.03 -24.03
CA ASN A 52 -4.66 -1.08 -25.32
C ASN A 52 -3.33 -1.85 -25.17
N GLN A 53 -2.53 -1.92 -26.24
CA GLN A 53 -1.28 -2.70 -26.27
C GLN A 53 -0.22 -2.26 -25.23
N SER A 54 -0.28 -1.04 -24.69
CA SER A 54 0.72 -0.51 -23.74
C SER A 54 0.15 -0.06 -22.40
N THR A 55 -1.17 -0.12 -22.20
CA THR A 55 -1.83 0.39 -20.99
C THR A 55 -2.87 -0.60 -20.48
N LYS A 56 -2.78 -0.91 -19.18
CA LYS A 56 -3.77 -1.67 -18.43
C LYS A 56 -4.54 -0.75 -17.49
N ARG A 57 -5.80 -1.10 -17.22
CA ARG A 57 -6.57 -0.55 -16.10
C ARG A 57 -6.51 -1.52 -14.93
N TYR A 58 -6.07 -1.04 -13.78
CA TYR A 58 -6.08 -1.75 -12.52
C TYR A 58 -7.16 -1.19 -11.63
N ARG A 59 -8.08 -2.04 -11.19
CA ARG A 59 -9.12 -1.65 -10.25
C ARG A 59 -8.71 -2.05 -8.84
N GLY A 60 -8.85 -1.13 -7.91
CA GLY A 60 -8.52 -1.39 -6.52
C GLY A 60 -9.51 -0.78 -5.55
N SER A 61 -9.40 -1.22 -4.30
CA SER A 61 -10.22 -0.71 -3.21
C SER A 61 -9.54 -0.92 -1.86
N CYS A 62 -9.93 -0.13 -0.87
CA CYS A 62 -9.72 -0.54 0.51
C CYS A 62 -10.55 -1.80 0.82
N HIS A 63 -10.20 -2.53 1.89
CA HIS A 63 -10.85 -3.80 2.22
C HIS A 63 -12.39 -3.71 2.39
N CYS A 64 -12.92 -2.59 2.89
CA CYS A 64 -14.37 -2.43 3.05
C CYS A 64 -15.08 -1.83 1.83
N GLY A 65 -14.35 -1.40 0.80
CA GLY A 65 -14.92 -0.83 -0.42
C GLY A 65 -15.32 0.64 -0.37
N ASN A 66 -15.23 1.29 0.79
CA ASN A 66 -15.57 2.71 0.93
C ASN A 66 -14.65 3.64 0.11
N VAL A 67 -13.43 3.19 -0.19
CA VAL A 67 -12.47 3.91 -1.04
C VAL A 67 -12.13 3.00 -2.21
N THR A 68 -12.30 3.50 -3.42
CA THR A 68 -12.09 2.74 -4.66
C THR A 68 -11.32 3.57 -5.67
N TYR A 69 -10.62 2.93 -6.60
CA TYR A 69 -9.96 3.64 -7.68
C TYR A 69 -9.83 2.79 -8.94
N ASP A 70 -9.68 3.48 -10.07
CA ASP A 70 -9.14 2.92 -11.30
C ASP A 70 -7.78 3.58 -11.58
N LEU A 71 -6.74 2.77 -11.80
CA LEU A 71 -5.39 3.19 -12.17
C LEU A 71 -5.13 2.80 -13.63
N HIS A 72 -4.73 3.75 -14.45
CA HIS A 72 -4.23 3.52 -15.80
C HIS A 72 -2.71 3.54 -15.79
N SER A 73 -2.07 2.44 -16.20
CA SER A 73 -0.61 2.36 -16.20
C SER A 73 -0.10 1.36 -17.23
N GLU A 74 1.18 1.47 -17.57
CA GLU A 74 1.92 0.36 -18.19
C GLU A 74 1.80 -0.91 -17.33
N PRO A 75 2.01 -2.10 -17.90
CA PRO A 75 2.06 -3.34 -17.13
C PRO A 75 2.97 -3.20 -15.88
N LEU A 76 2.43 -3.44 -14.68
CA LEU A 76 3.19 -3.32 -13.44
C LEU A 76 4.34 -4.33 -13.39
N GLU A 77 4.20 -5.44 -14.12
CA GLU A 77 5.21 -6.45 -14.36
C GLU A 77 6.44 -5.86 -15.09
N GLU A 78 6.25 -4.83 -15.93
CA GLU A 78 7.30 -4.18 -16.71
C GLU A 78 7.94 -3.01 -15.95
N ILE A 79 7.14 -2.13 -15.34
CA ILE A 79 7.65 -0.93 -14.65
C ILE A 79 8.12 -1.21 -13.21
N GLY A 80 7.63 -2.28 -12.60
CA GLY A 80 7.88 -2.65 -11.22
C GLY A 80 7.25 -1.70 -10.19
N VAL A 81 7.44 -2.06 -8.92
CA VAL A 81 6.84 -1.36 -7.77
C VAL A 81 7.92 -1.03 -6.74
N LEU A 82 7.64 -0.10 -5.83
CA LEU A 82 8.59 0.35 -4.83
C LEU A 82 8.24 -0.19 -3.43
N SER A 83 9.18 -0.88 -2.81
CA SER A 83 9.14 -1.24 -1.39
C SER A 83 10.09 -0.33 -0.62
N CYS A 84 9.55 0.50 0.27
CA CYS A 84 10.32 1.49 1.03
C CYS A 84 10.56 1.03 2.47
N ASN A 85 11.79 1.15 2.96
CA ASN A 85 12.16 0.79 4.33
C ASN A 85 11.91 1.88 5.38
N CYS A 86 11.24 2.99 5.04
CA CYS A 86 10.96 4.04 6.01
C CYS A 86 9.99 3.54 7.10
N SER A 87 9.95 4.25 8.22
CA SER A 87 9.31 3.78 9.45
C SER A 87 7.82 3.40 9.27
N ILE A 88 7.07 4.15 8.47
CA ILE A 88 5.65 3.88 8.21
C ILE A 88 5.44 2.80 7.13
N CYS A 89 6.18 2.87 6.01
CA CYS A 89 6.06 1.90 4.92
C CYS A 89 6.43 0.49 5.38
N SER A 90 7.48 0.36 6.20
CA SER A 90 7.90 -0.92 6.78
C SER A 90 6.82 -1.54 7.67
N ARG A 91 6.11 -0.72 8.47
CA ARG A 91 5.01 -1.17 9.34
C ARG A 91 3.79 -1.66 8.57
N ASN A 92 3.44 -0.96 7.49
CA ASN A 92 2.28 -1.29 6.65
C ASN A 92 2.58 -2.32 5.57
N ALA A 93 3.86 -2.62 5.31
CA ALA A 93 4.31 -3.44 4.18
C ALA A 93 3.89 -2.90 2.80
N ASP A 94 3.77 -1.57 2.68
CA ASP A 94 3.24 -0.93 1.47
C ASP A 94 4.12 -1.16 0.23
N LEU A 95 3.47 -1.36 -0.91
CA LEU A 95 4.12 -1.42 -2.24
C LEU A 95 3.57 -0.31 -3.10
N TRP A 96 4.41 0.64 -3.51
CA TRP A 96 3.97 1.87 -4.15
C TRP A 96 4.27 1.90 -5.66
N VAL A 97 3.33 2.45 -6.42
CA VAL A 97 3.56 3.02 -7.75
C VAL A 97 3.32 4.53 -7.71
N TYR A 98 3.94 5.28 -8.63
CA TYR A 98 3.92 6.75 -8.64
C TYR A 98 3.36 7.31 -9.98
N PRO A 99 2.11 6.98 -10.33
CA PRO A 99 1.46 7.44 -11.56
C PRO A 99 1.19 8.96 -11.52
N SER A 100 0.86 9.55 -12.66
CA SER A 100 0.29 10.90 -12.64
C SER A 100 -1.09 10.85 -11.99
N GLU A 101 -1.48 11.93 -11.30
CA GLU A 101 -2.80 12.05 -10.69
C GLU A 101 -3.94 11.88 -11.69
N LYS A 102 -3.77 12.36 -12.93
CA LYS A 102 -4.75 12.18 -14.02
C LYS A 102 -4.98 10.73 -14.42
N ASP A 103 -4.04 9.84 -14.09
CA ASP A 103 -4.12 8.41 -14.43
C ASP A 103 -4.79 7.60 -13.30
N VAL A 104 -5.23 8.27 -12.24
CA VAL A 104 -5.89 7.66 -11.07
C VAL A 104 -7.25 8.30 -10.84
N GLU A 105 -8.32 7.54 -11.07
CA GLU A 105 -9.67 7.96 -10.76
C GLU A 105 -10.06 7.46 -9.37
N LEU A 106 -9.78 8.27 -8.34
CA LEU A 106 -10.06 7.97 -6.93
C LEU A 106 -11.49 8.36 -6.55
N ARG A 107 -12.16 7.50 -5.77
CA ARG A 107 -13.55 7.70 -5.30
C ARG A 107 -13.64 7.35 -3.82
N GLY A 108 -14.53 8.05 -3.09
CA GLY A 108 -14.71 7.88 -1.65
C GLY A 108 -13.66 8.60 -0.80
N GLU A 109 -13.14 9.74 -1.27
CA GLU A 109 -12.10 10.50 -0.55
C GLU A 109 -12.53 10.97 0.85
N GLU A 110 -13.83 11.17 1.07
CA GLU A 110 -14.43 11.48 2.37
C GLU A 110 -14.26 10.37 3.42
N HIS A 111 -13.93 9.15 2.97
CA HIS A 111 -13.61 8.01 3.83
C HIS A 111 -12.10 7.89 4.12
N LEU A 112 -11.25 8.73 3.52
CA LEU A 112 -9.82 8.75 3.80
C LEU A 112 -9.50 9.57 5.05
N THR A 113 -8.55 9.07 5.83
CA THR A 113 -7.81 9.83 6.83
C THR A 113 -6.38 9.98 6.34
N VAL A 114 -5.86 11.20 6.34
CA VAL A 114 -4.48 11.47 5.89
C VAL A 114 -3.59 11.74 7.10
N TYR A 115 -2.67 10.81 7.35
CA TYR A 115 -1.71 10.94 8.44
C TYR A 115 -0.40 11.54 7.93
N ARG A 116 -0.02 12.69 8.50
CA ARG A 116 1.21 13.43 8.20
C ARG A 116 2.08 13.48 9.44
N PHE A 117 3.35 13.11 9.29
CA PHE A 117 4.33 13.12 10.37
C PHE A 117 5.64 13.75 9.88
N GLY A 118 6.56 13.98 10.81
CA GLY A 118 7.85 14.61 10.53
C GLY A 118 7.73 15.93 9.79
N ARG A 119 8.22 15.98 8.54
CA ARG A 119 8.25 17.24 7.78
C ARG A 119 6.88 17.68 7.27
N LYS A 120 5.84 16.85 7.42
CA LYS A 120 4.42 17.12 7.08
C LYS A 120 4.08 17.31 5.60
N GLY A 121 5.05 17.42 4.69
CA GLY A 121 4.80 17.54 3.25
C GLY A 121 4.26 16.27 2.57
N SER A 122 4.42 15.09 3.18
CA SER A 122 3.90 13.80 2.68
C SER A 122 2.91 13.21 3.67
N GLY A 123 1.77 12.73 3.18
CA GLY A 123 0.71 12.13 3.99
C GLY A 123 0.31 10.75 3.48
N HIS A 124 0.21 9.78 4.39
CA HIS A 124 -0.32 8.45 4.09
C HIS A 124 -1.83 8.48 4.27
N ALA A 125 -2.57 8.21 3.19
CA ALA A 125 -4.02 8.21 3.22
C ALA A 125 -4.56 6.78 3.31
N PHE A 126 -5.31 6.50 4.38
CA PHE A 126 -5.90 5.20 4.64
C PHE A 126 -7.40 5.30 4.89
N CYS A 127 -8.12 4.22 4.62
CA CYS A 127 -9.54 4.17 4.88
C CYS A 127 -9.81 4.23 6.39
N ARG A 128 -10.60 5.20 6.84
CA ARG A 128 -10.95 5.40 8.26
C ARG A 128 -11.74 4.22 8.87
N THR A 129 -12.29 3.35 8.03
CA THR A 129 -13.12 2.20 8.45
C THR A 129 -12.29 0.94 8.62
N CYS A 130 -11.46 0.58 7.64
CA CYS A 130 -10.71 -0.68 7.66
C CYS A 130 -9.19 -0.51 7.83
N GLY A 131 -8.69 0.72 7.95
CA GLY A 131 -7.26 1.01 8.18
C GLY A 131 -6.34 0.82 6.98
N VAL A 132 -6.84 0.30 5.85
CA VAL A 132 -6.02 -0.01 4.67
C VAL A 132 -5.47 1.27 4.03
N PRO A 133 -4.14 1.41 3.87
CA PRO A 133 -3.52 2.51 3.15
C PRO A 133 -3.72 2.35 1.64
N VAL A 134 -4.32 3.35 0.99
CA VAL A 134 -4.72 3.28 -0.43
C VAL A 134 -3.81 4.16 -1.29
N VAL A 135 -3.64 5.42 -0.89
CA VAL A 135 -2.85 6.41 -1.64
C VAL A 135 -1.97 7.25 -0.72
N ASN A 136 -0.96 7.91 -1.28
CA ASN A 136 -0.27 9.01 -0.61
C ASN A 136 -0.77 10.37 -1.14
N LYS A 137 -0.94 11.33 -0.25
CA LYS A 137 -1.32 12.71 -0.57
C LYS A 137 -0.19 13.65 -0.16
N PHE A 138 0.19 14.58 -1.03
CA PHE A 138 1.25 15.56 -0.76
C PHE A 138 0.65 16.94 -0.53
N ASP A 139 1.23 17.69 0.39
CA ASP A 139 0.84 19.08 0.66
C ASP A 139 1.92 20.03 0.13
N HIS A 140 1.75 20.45 -1.12
CA HIS A 140 2.70 21.33 -1.79
C HIS A 140 2.64 22.79 -1.32
N SER A 141 1.76 23.14 -0.38
CA SER A 141 1.82 24.43 0.31
C SER A 141 2.95 24.50 1.33
N VAL A 142 3.54 23.36 1.70
CA VAL A 142 4.67 23.26 2.63
C VAL A 142 5.96 23.00 1.85
N ASP A 143 7.01 23.78 2.14
CA ASP A 143 8.32 23.71 1.47
C ASP A 143 9.01 22.34 1.52
N THR A 144 8.58 21.50 2.46
CA THR A 144 9.15 20.16 2.69
C THR A 144 8.54 19.09 1.79
N ALA A 145 7.47 19.40 1.05
CA ALA A 145 6.90 18.47 0.10
C ALA A 145 7.87 18.23 -1.07
N PRO A 146 8.12 16.97 -1.46
CA PRO A 146 9.01 16.66 -2.55
C PRO A 146 8.46 17.21 -3.87
N LYS A 147 9.21 18.13 -4.50
CA LYS A 147 8.82 18.75 -5.79
C LYS A 147 8.64 17.71 -6.91
N SER A 148 9.35 16.59 -6.85
CA SER A 148 9.20 15.47 -7.80
C SER A 148 7.84 14.76 -7.71
N MET A 149 7.05 15.02 -6.66
CA MET A 149 5.71 14.43 -6.47
C MET A 149 4.57 15.38 -6.88
N ILE A 150 4.87 16.57 -7.42
CA ILE A 150 3.84 17.47 -7.95
C ILE A 150 3.10 16.76 -9.09
N GLY A 151 1.77 16.70 -9.00
CA GLY A 151 0.90 16.03 -9.98
C GLY A 151 0.98 14.50 -9.96
N LYS A 152 1.46 13.91 -8.86
CA LYS A 152 1.52 12.46 -8.63
C LYS A 152 0.52 12.04 -7.55
N LEU A 153 -0.12 10.90 -7.76
CA LEU A 153 -0.99 10.27 -6.77
C LEU A 153 -0.52 8.81 -6.56
N PRO A 154 0.43 8.56 -5.63
CA PRO A 154 0.94 7.21 -5.43
C PRO A 154 -0.14 6.28 -4.92
N VAL A 155 -0.14 5.04 -5.42
CA VAL A 155 -1.14 4.02 -5.12
C VAL A 155 -0.46 2.80 -4.49
N ASN A 156 -1.07 2.24 -3.44
CA ASN A 156 -0.61 1.00 -2.83
C ASN A 156 -1.09 -0.19 -3.66
N VAL A 157 -0.16 -0.87 -4.33
CA VAL A 157 -0.41 -1.99 -5.24
C VAL A 157 -1.09 -3.16 -4.55
N ARG A 158 -0.90 -3.33 -3.24
CA ARG A 158 -1.58 -4.38 -2.45
C ARG A 158 -3.10 -4.21 -2.38
N THR A 159 -3.63 -3.06 -2.80
CA THR A 159 -5.06 -2.76 -2.83
C THR A 159 -5.69 -2.98 -4.21
N ILE A 160 -4.90 -3.37 -5.21
CA ILE A 160 -5.38 -3.76 -6.53
C ILE A 160 -6.00 -5.16 -6.42
N ASN A 161 -7.22 -5.32 -6.94
CA ASN A 161 -7.89 -6.61 -6.95
C ASN A 161 -7.11 -7.57 -7.88
N GLY A 162 -6.99 -8.85 -7.50
CA GLY A 162 -6.43 -9.89 -8.38
C GLY A 162 -4.94 -9.77 -8.75
N ILE A 163 -4.19 -8.80 -8.21
CA ILE A 163 -2.79 -8.60 -8.61
C ILE A 163 -1.91 -9.78 -8.17
N ASP A 164 -1.18 -10.38 -9.11
CA ASP A 164 -0.13 -11.36 -8.79
C ASP A 164 1.17 -10.63 -8.43
N LEU A 165 1.36 -10.39 -7.13
CA LEU A 165 2.58 -9.74 -6.62
C LEU A 165 3.86 -10.55 -6.89
N LYS A 166 3.78 -11.85 -7.21
CA LYS A 166 4.96 -12.66 -7.56
C LYS A 166 5.48 -12.35 -8.97
N ALA A 167 4.59 -11.92 -9.85
CA ALA A 167 4.93 -11.53 -11.23
C ALA A 167 5.52 -10.11 -11.33
N VAL A 168 5.40 -9.31 -10.26
CA VAL A 168 5.80 -7.90 -10.26
C VAL A 168 7.19 -7.72 -9.67
N LYS A 169 8.07 -7.02 -10.39
CA LYS A 169 9.41 -6.65 -9.90
C LYS A 169 9.31 -5.66 -8.73
N VAL A 170 9.91 -6.00 -7.59
CA VAL A 170 9.99 -5.11 -6.42
C VAL A 170 11.35 -4.42 -6.36
N ASN A 171 11.34 -3.09 -6.44
CA ASN A 171 12.51 -2.24 -6.28
C ASN A 171 12.59 -1.74 -4.83
N LYS A 172 13.75 -1.85 -4.18
CA LYS A 172 13.95 -1.38 -2.80
C LYS A 172 14.31 0.11 -2.77
N ALA A 173 13.61 0.88 -1.95
CA ALA A 173 13.97 2.26 -1.62
C ALA A 173 14.48 2.38 -0.18
N ASP A 174 15.56 3.15 -0.02
CA ASP A 174 16.12 3.49 1.28
C ASP A 174 15.51 4.77 1.86
N GLY A 175 14.20 4.74 2.10
CA GLY A 175 13.47 5.85 2.70
C GLY A 175 13.97 6.26 4.09
N LYS A 176 14.58 5.34 4.84
CA LYS A 176 15.20 5.61 6.15
C LYS A 176 16.30 6.67 6.04
N ASN A 177 17.14 6.60 5.02
CA ASN A 177 18.24 7.55 4.82
C ASN A 177 17.86 8.73 3.91
N LEU A 178 16.83 8.60 3.07
CA LEU A 178 16.29 9.70 2.26
C LEU A 178 15.52 10.71 3.10
N ILE A 179 14.74 10.25 4.07
CA ILE A 179 14.03 11.10 5.04
C ILE A 179 14.98 11.38 6.20
N LYS A 180 15.97 12.25 5.96
CA LYS A 180 16.94 12.65 6.99
C LYS A 180 16.24 13.38 8.15
N THR A 181 16.69 13.06 9.36
CA THR A 181 16.41 13.68 10.68
C THR A 181 15.40 12.90 11.54
N PRO A 182 15.65 12.72 12.87
CA PRO A 182 14.63 12.25 13.80
C PRO A 182 13.41 13.15 13.68
N TYR A 183 12.26 12.56 13.42
CA TYR A 183 11.00 13.26 13.49
C TYR A 183 10.17 12.72 14.63
N GLU A 184 9.54 13.63 15.36
CA GLU A 184 8.44 13.28 16.22
C GLU A 184 7.25 12.81 15.36
N VAL A 185 6.59 11.77 15.85
CA VAL A 185 5.49 11.03 15.22
C VAL A 185 4.17 11.57 15.75
#